data_AF-A0A553ZSH7-F1
#
_entry.id   AF-A0A553ZSH7-F1
#
_cell.length_a   1.000
_cell.length_b   1.000
_cell.length_c   1.000
_cell.angle_alpha   90.00
_cell.angle_beta   90.00
_cell.angle_gamma   90.00
#
_symmetry.space_group_name_H-M   'P 1'
#
loop_
_entity.id
_entity.type
_entity.pdbx_description
1 polymer ?
#
loop_
_entity_poly.entity_id
_entity_poly.type
_entity_poly.pdbx_seq_one_letter_code
_entity_poly.pdbx_strand_id
1 'polypeptide(L)'
;DLGFAGFRVFKAPELARRDVVSFLGASYFRAVDDTYQYGLSARGLAIDTYTDSKEEFPDFTAFWFDTVKPGATTFTVYALLDSASITGA
;
A
#
# COMPACT_ATOMS: atom_id res chain seq x y z
N ASP A 1 12.99 14.84 12.84
CA ASP A 1 12.23 15.39 11.70
C ASP A 1 11.12 14.41 11.35
N LEU A 2 9.97 14.87 10.87
CA LEU A 2 8.81 14.00 10.58
C LEU A 2 8.65 13.82 9.05
N GLY A 3 8.39 12.58 8.62
CA GLY A 3 8.07 12.23 7.22
C GLY A 3 6.60 11.83 7.03
N PHE A 4 6.28 11.27 5.86
CA PHE A 4 4.97 10.67 5.60
C PHE A 4 4.89 9.26 6.17
N ALA A 5 3.80 8.93 6.87
CA ALA A 5 3.55 7.57 7.36
C ALA A 5 3.00 6.61 6.28
N GLY A 6 2.51 7.16 5.17
CA GLY A 6 1.84 6.42 4.11
C GLY A 6 1.15 7.37 3.13
N PHE A 7 0.36 6.83 2.20
CA PHE A 7 -0.39 7.61 1.22
C PHE A 7 -1.74 6.98 0.87
N ARG A 8 -2.59 7.78 0.24
CA ARG A 8 -3.89 7.37 -0.30
C ARG A 8 -4.03 7.85 -1.73
N VAL A 9 -4.74 7.08 -2.55
CA VAL A 9 -5.03 7.46 -3.94
C VAL A 9 -6.50 7.78 -4.09
N PHE A 10 -6.79 8.87 -4.78
CA PHE A 10 -8.13 9.30 -5.14
C PHE A 10 -8.30 9.21 -6.65
N LYS A 11 -9.53 8.97 -7.10
CA LYS A 11 -9.86 8.84 -8.53
C LYS A 11 -10.90 9.90 -8.92
N ALA A 12 -10.61 10.64 -9.98
CA ALA A 12 -11.55 11.61 -10.53
C ALA A 12 -12.89 10.93 -10.90
N PRO A 13 -14.03 11.61 -10.70
CA PRO A 13 -14.16 13.03 -10.32
C PRO A 13 -14.07 13.32 -8.82
N GLU A 14 -14.04 12.31 -7.94
CA GLU A 14 -14.05 12.48 -6.48
C GLU A 14 -12.61 12.48 -5.93
N LEU A 15 -11.96 13.65 -5.92
CA LEU A 15 -10.54 13.79 -5.57
C LEU A 15 -10.25 14.13 -4.11
N ALA A 16 -11.26 14.26 -3.26
CA ALA A 16 -11.07 14.72 -1.88
C ALA A 16 -11.82 13.90 -0.82
N ARG A 17 -12.95 13.26 -1.16
CA ARG A 17 -13.79 12.63 -0.14
C ARG A 17 -13.62 11.12 -0.01
N ARG A 18 -13.39 10.42 -1.13
CA ARG A 18 -13.32 8.95 -1.16
C ARG A 18 -12.06 8.50 -1.90
N ASP A 19 -11.18 7.84 -1.16
CA ASP A 19 -10.01 7.17 -1.70
C ASP A 19 -10.40 5.82 -2.32
N VAL A 20 -9.53 5.28 -3.16
CA VAL A 20 -9.67 3.95 -3.78
C VAL A 20 -8.66 2.93 -3.25
N VAL A 21 -7.55 3.41 -2.66
CA VAL A 21 -6.54 2.58 -2.00
C VAL A 21 -5.79 3.40 -0.95
N SER A 22 -5.35 2.74 0.11
CA SER A 22 -4.53 3.30 1.18
C SER A 22 -3.40 2.35 1.56
N PHE A 23 -2.18 2.89 1.63
CA PHE A 23 -0.96 2.22 2.09
C PHE A 23 -0.55 2.85 3.42
N LEU A 24 -0.51 2.04 4.49
CA LEU A 24 -0.15 2.52 5.83
C LEU A 24 0.17 1.34 6.77
N GLY A 25 1.38 1.37 7.35
CA GLY A 25 1.83 0.43 8.39
C GLY A 25 2.34 -0.91 7.82
N ALA A 26 3.58 -1.27 8.17
CA ALA A 26 4.27 -2.42 7.59
C ALA A 26 4.10 -2.44 6.06
N SER A 27 3.95 -3.63 5.47
CA SER A 27 3.66 -3.82 4.06
C SER A 27 2.15 -3.93 3.78
N TYR A 28 1.28 -3.39 4.65
CA TYR A 28 -0.17 -3.47 4.47
C TYR A 28 -0.71 -2.38 3.54
N PHE A 29 -1.76 -2.76 2.82
CA PHE A 29 -2.61 -1.83 2.08
C PHE A 29 -4.05 -2.32 2.03
N ARG A 30 -4.97 -1.40 1.75
CA ARG A 30 -6.40 -1.69 1.54
C ARG A 30 -6.87 -1.02 0.28
N ALA A 31 -7.74 -1.70 -0.46
CA ALA A 31 -8.46 -1.16 -1.60
C ALA A 31 -9.97 -1.30 -1.37
N VAL A 32 -10.75 -0.51 -2.12
CA VAL A 32 -12.22 -0.56 -2.10
C VAL A 32 -12.74 -0.99 -3.47
N ASP A 33 -13.98 -1.45 -3.49
CA ASP A 33 -14.76 -1.66 -4.71
C ASP A 33 -15.69 -0.45 -4.99
N ASP A 34 -16.71 -0.64 -5.81
CA ASP A 34 -17.67 0.41 -6.17
C ASP A 34 -18.55 0.89 -5.00
N THR A 35 -18.55 0.18 -3.88
CA THR A 35 -19.23 0.59 -2.64
C THR A 35 -18.43 1.63 -1.84
N TYR A 36 -17.13 1.78 -2.15
CA TYR A 36 -16.16 2.60 -1.39
C TYR A 36 -16.00 2.18 0.08
N GLN A 37 -16.43 0.98 0.44
CA GLN A 37 -16.21 0.45 1.77
C GLN A 37 -14.84 -0.24 1.83
N TYR A 38 -14.05 0.09 2.85
CA TYR A 38 -12.86 -0.70 3.15
C TYR A 38 -13.23 -2.11 3.59
N GLY A 39 -12.73 -3.08 2.84
CA GLY A 39 -12.78 -4.49 3.19
C GLY A 39 -11.51 -4.96 3.89
N LEU A 40 -11.02 -6.12 3.45
CA LEU A 40 -9.82 -6.75 3.98
C LEU A 40 -8.56 -5.94 3.66
N SER A 41 -7.56 -6.04 4.54
CA SER A 41 -6.19 -5.64 4.21
C SER A 41 -5.51 -6.74 3.39
N ALA A 42 -4.71 -6.32 2.41
CA ALA A 42 -3.65 -7.14 1.83
C ALA A 42 -2.30 -6.72 2.45
N ARG A 43 -1.29 -7.56 2.30
CA ARG A 43 0.10 -7.25 2.65
C ARG A 43 1.05 -7.67 1.53
N GLY A 44 2.14 -6.94 1.36
CA GLY A 44 3.17 -7.23 0.35
C GLY A 44 3.84 -8.58 0.60
N LEU A 45 4.13 -8.91 1.86
CA LEU A 45 4.71 -10.19 2.25
C LEU A 45 4.29 -10.60 3.66
N ALA A 46 4.25 -11.91 3.88
CA ALA A 46 4.02 -12.56 5.16
C ALA A 46 5.21 -13.48 5.46
N ILE A 47 5.77 -13.41 6.66
CA ILE A 47 6.90 -14.26 7.06
C ILE A 47 6.55 -14.86 8.41
N ASP A 48 6.64 -16.19 8.51
CA ASP A 48 6.43 -16.94 9.76
C ASP A 48 5.07 -16.70 10.43
N THR A 49 4.04 -16.28 9.68
CA THR A 49 2.68 -16.13 10.19
C THR A 49 2.13 -17.46 10.69
N TYR A 50 1.63 -17.47 11.93
CA TYR A 50 1.03 -18.65 12.57
C TYR A 50 1.98 -19.85 12.63
N THR A 51 3.21 -19.59 13.02
CA THR A 51 4.23 -20.61 13.29
C THR A 51 4.67 -20.55 14.75
N ASP A 52 5.59 -21.45 15.16
CA ASP A 52 6.20 -21.41 16.49
C ASP A 52 7.32 -20.35 16.61
N SER A 53 7.74 -19.72 15.49
CA SER A 53 8.68 -18.60 15.48
C SER A 53 7.95 -17.25 15.56
N LYS A 54 8.70 -16.18 15.86
CA LYS A 54 8.15 -14.82 15.91
C LYS A 54 7.81 -14.36 14.49
N GLU A 55 6.55 -13.99 14.24
CA GLU A 55 6.14 -13.38 12.98
C GLU A 55 6.95 -12.10 12.69
N GLU A 56 7.45 -12.00 11.47
CA GLU A 56 8.13 -10.82 10.96
C GLU A 56 7.18 -10.03 10.04
N PHE A 57 7.18 -8.71 10.21
CA PHE A 57 6.33 -7.80 9.45
C PHE A 57 7.21 -6.88 8.59
N PRO A 58 7.45 -7.23 7.32
CA PRO A 58 8.19 -6.37 6.40
C PRO A 58 7.50 -5.02 6.19
N ASP A 59 8.29 -3.97 6.01
CA ASP A 59 7.83 -2.60 5.74
C ASP A 59 7.93 -2.26 4.25
N PHE A 60 6.99 -1.45 3.74
CA PHE A 60 7.26 -0.67 2.54
C PHE A 60 8.00 0.62 2.94
N THR A 61 9.25 0.76 2.52
CA THR A 61 10.15 1.83 2.98
C THR A 61 10.26 2.99 1.98
N ALA A 62 9.98 2.74 0.69
CA ALA A 62 9.98 3.77 -0.34
C ALA A 62 8.97 3.45 -1.44
N PHE A 63 8.45 4.52 -2.07
CA PHE A 63 7.48 4.42 -3.16
C PHE A 63 7.87 5.32 -4.33
N TRP A 64 7.63 4.85 -5.54
CA TRP A 64 7.79 5.63 -6.78
C TRP A 64 6.52 5.55 -7.60
N PHE A 65 6.03 6.71 -8.04
CA PHE A 65 4.78 6.83 -8.78
C PHE A 65 5.06 7.16 -10.25
N ASP A 66 4.43 6.40 -11.15
CA ASP A 66 4.35 6.85 -12.53
C ASP A 66 3.38 8.03 -12.64
N THR A 67 3.78 9.04 -13.41
CA THR A 67 2.89 10.16 -13.72
C THR A 67 1.78 9.68 -14.65
N VAL A 68 0.55 9.68 -14.15
CA VAL A 68 -0.63 9.25 -14.91
C VAL A 68 -0.91 10.19 -16.09
N LYS A 69 -1.27 9.62 -17.25
CA LYS A 69 -1.71 10.39 -18.41
C LYS A 69 -3.17 10.88 -18.22
N PRO A 70 -3.57 12.01 -18.83
CA PRO A 70 -4.96 12.42 -18.82
C PRO A 70 -5.90 11.32 -19.33
N GLY A 71 -6.96 11.03 -18.57
CA GLY A 71 -7.95 9.99 -18.91
C GLY A 71 -7.53 8.55 -18.58
N ALA A 72 -6.34 8.32 -18.01
CA ALA A 72 -5.93 6.99 -17.59
C ALA A 72 -6.86 6.42 -16.50
N THR A 73 -7.16 5.13 -16.59
CA THR A 73 -7.96 4.38 -15.60
C THR A 73 -7.11 3.51 -14.68
N THR A 74 -5.79 3.49 -14.90
CA THR A 74 -4.79 2.78 -14.12
C THR A 74 -3.72 3.76 -13.64
N PHE A 75 -3.11 3.43 -12.50
CA PHE A 75 -1.88 4.07 -12.03
C PHE A 75 -0.90 2.97 -11.62
N THR A 76 0.39 3.27 -11.69
CA THR A 76 1.45 2.35 -11.27
C THR A 76 2.18 2.97 -10.09
N VAL A 77 2.38 2.18 -9.04
CA VAL A 77 3.28 2.50 -7.93
C VAL A 77 4.24 1.34 -7.74
N TYR A 78 5.52 1.65 -7.64
CA TYR A 78 6.57 0.72 -7.25
C TYR A 78 6.87 0.92 -5.77
N ALA A 79 7.09 -0.17 -5.04
CA ALA A 79 7.37 -0.12 -3.61
C ALA A 79 8.62 -0.94 -3.28
N LEU A 80 9.56 -0.33 -2.57
CA LEU A 80 10.67 -1.07 -1.96
C LEU A 80 10.16 -1.67 -0.66
N LEU A 81 10.26 -2.99 -0.56
CA LEU A 81 9.98 -3.74 0.66
C LEU A 81 11.30 -4.10 1.34
N ASP A 82 11.38 -3.87 2.64
CA ASP A 82 12.57 -4.20 3.43
C ASP A 82 12.19 -4.72 4.82
N SER A 83 13.00 -5.64 5.33
CA SER A 83 12.81 -6.28 6.62
C SER A 83 14.11 -6.88 7.14
N ALA A 84 14.08 -7.50 8.33
CA ALA A 84 15.29 -8.06 8.92
C ALA A 84 15.84 -9.25 8.10
N SER A 85 14.96 -10.02 7.46
CA SER A 85 15.32 -11.25 6.75
C SER A 85 15.22 -11.18 5.22
N ILE A 86 14.49 -10.22 4.65
CA ILE A 86 14.26 -10.14 3.19
C ILE A 86 14.04 -8.72 2.68
N THR A 87 14.37 -8.52 1.40
CA THR A 87 14.02 -7.32 0.63
C THR A 87 13.26 -7.70 -0.64
N GLY A 88 12.44 -6.79 -1.17
CA GLY A 88 11.64 -7.01 -2.38
C GLY A 88 11.34 -5.72 -3.17
N ALA A 89 10.97 -5.88 -4.44
CA ALA A 89 10.58 -4.81 -5.36
C ALA A 89 9.50 -5.30 -6.34
#